data_AF-A0A5D2ZNS0-F1
#
_entry.id   AF-A0A5D2ZNS0-F1
#
_cell.length_a   1.000
_cell.length_b   1.000
_cell.length_c   1.000
_cell.angle_alpha   90.00
_cell.angle_beta   90.00
_cell.angle_gamma   90.00
#
_symmetry.space_group_name_H-M   'P 1'
#
loop_
_entity.id
_entity.type
_entity.pdbx_description
1 polymer ?
#
loop_
_entity_poly.entity_id
_entity_poly.type
_entity_poly.pdbx_seq_one_letter_code
_entity_poly.pdbx_strand_id
1 'polypeptide(L)'
;MFHFLKLIKQLQHPDSKMEALKELDLFAVKNERNRKYMVEAGVPKAMLSFIVNCFKEDCVSGLEEALSALFLIRIPSAEAKLLPKQNDQIIKSLIWVLGCEFNTQVMVKSHAVSALKSIIEIASSVVLERLEPKFFEMIVGVLKQCTTRITQRGINSALHVLLDACP
;
A
#
# COMPACT_ATOMS: atom_id res chain seq x y z
N MET A 1 4.84 -21.40 3.22
CA MET A 1 4.00 -20.77 4.27
C MET A 1 4.79 -20.45 5.55
N PHE A 2 5.35 -21.43 6.27
CA PHE A 2 6.11 -21.19 7.53
C PHE A 2 7.25 -20.15 7.43
N HIS A 3 7.95 -20.13 6.31
CA HIS A 3 9.01 -19.15 6.06
C HIS A 3 8.47 -17.70 6.04
N PHE A 4 7.35 -17.42 5.38
CA PHE A 4 6.76 -16.08 5.36
C PHE A 4 6.23 -15.65 6.74
N LEU A 5 5.72 -16.60 7.55
CA LEU A 5 5.35 -16.31 8.94
C LEU A 5 6.57 -15.88 9.78
N LYS A 6 7.74 -16.49 9.53
CA LYS A 6 8.99 -16.09 10.18
C LYS A 6 9.39 -14.66 9.77
N LEU A 7 9.33 -14.36 8.46
CA LEU A 7 9.63 -13.01 7.96
C LEU A 7 8.69 -11.96 8.55
N ILE A 8 7.39 -12.23 8.64
CA ILE A 8 6.41 -11.32 9.26
C ILE A 8 6.76 -11.04 10.73
N LYS A 9 7.20 -12.05 11.49
CA LYS A 9 7.65 -11.86 12.87
C LYS A 9 8.92 -10.99 12.94
N GLN A 10 9.84 -11.15 11.99
CA GLN A 10 11.07 -10.35 11.91
C GLN A 10 10.83 -8.87 11.64
N LEU A 11 9.70 -8.49 11.02
CA LEU A 11 9.30 -7.09 10.85
C LEU A 11 9.07 -6.36 12.18
N GLN A 12 8.83 -7.09 13.27
CA GLN A 12 8.64 -6.51 14.61
C GLN A 12 9.97 -6.24 15.33
N HIS A 13 11.09 -6.68 14.78
CA HIS A 13 12.41 -6.53 15.38
C HIS A 13 13.23 -5.50 14.59
N PRO A 14 13.61 -4.35 15.19
CA PRO A 14 14.29 -3.26 14.49
C PRO A 14 15.51 -3.72 13.67
N ASP A 15 16.34 -4.59 14.25
CA ASP A 15 17.60 -5.03 13.65
C ASP A 15 17.43 -5.94 12.42
N SER A 16 16.30 -6.65 12.31
CA SER A 16 16.02 -7.57 11.20
C SER A 16 14.92 -7.09 10.25
N LYS A 17 14.29 -5.94 10.57
CA LYS A 17 13.12 -5.43 9.85
C LYS A 17 13.41 -5.17 8.37
N MET A 18 14.51 -4.48 8.08
CA MET A 18 14.89 -4.13 6.72
C MET A 18 15.25 -5.37 5.89
N GLU A 19 15.96 -6.33 6.47
CA GLU A 19 16.32 -7.57 5.77
C GLU A 19 15.07 -8.39 5.42
N ALA A 20 14.13 -8.50 6.36
CA ALA A 20 12.86 -9.18 6.11
C ALA A 20 12.03 -8.51 5.01
N LEU A 21 12.02 -7.17 4.93
CA LEU A 21 11.31 -6.43 3.87
C LEU A 21 11.91 -6.72 2.49
N LYS A 22 13.24 -6.64 2.37
CA LYS A 22 13.95 -6.95 1.11
C LYS A 22 13.70 -8.39 0.68
N GLU A 23 13.75 -9.32 1.62
CA GLU A 23 13.49 -10.73 1.34
C GLU A 23 12.05 -10.96 0.85
N LEU A 24 11.05 -10.33 1.50
CA LEU A 24 9.65 -10.38 1.06
C LEU A 24 9.47 -9.81 -0.35
N ASP A 25 10.09 -8.66 -0.66
CA ASP A 25 10.03 -8.06 -1.99
C ASP A 25 10.65 -8.97 -3.07
N LEU A 26 11.85 -9.51 -2.80
CA LEU A 26 12.51 -10.47 -3.69
C LEU A 26 11.64 -11.71 -3.94
N PHE A 27 10.99 -12.25 -2.91
CA PHE A 27 10.08 -13.39 -3.07
C PHE A 27 8.85 -13.06 -3.91
N ALA A 28 8.29 -11.84 -3.77
CA ALA A 28 7.12 -11.38 -4.51
C ALA A 28 7.42 -11.23 -6.02
N VAL A 29 8.63 -10.77 -6.37
CA VAL A 29 9.09 -10.64 -7.76
C VAL A 29 9.27 -12.01 -8.41
N LYS A 30 9.80 -12.99 -7.68
CA LYS A 30 10.32 -14.25 -8.24
C LYS A 30 9.29 -15.10 -8.99
N ASN A 31 8.09 -15.34 -8.44
CA ASN A 31 7.04 -16.12 -9.12
C ASN A 31 5.67 -16.04 -8.43
N GLU A 32 4.62 -16.46 -9.15
CA GLU A 32 3.24 -16.46 -8.65
C GLU A 32 3.00 -17.41 -7.48
N ARG A 33 3.71 -18.55 -7.42
CA ARG A 33 3.55 -19.51 -6.32
C ARG A 33 3.96 -18.88 -4.99
N ASN A 34 5.05 -18.11 -4.97
CA ASN A 34 5.47 -17.36 -3.80
C ASN A 34 4.41 -16.35 -3.40
N ARG A 35 3.91 -15.54 -4.35
CA ARG A 35 2.86 -14.56 -4.10
C ARG A 35 1.62 -15.20 -3.46
N LYS A 36 1.17 -16.35 -3.96
CA LYS A 36 0.06 -17.11 -3.36
C LYS A 36 0.35 -17.49 -1.89
N TYR A 37 1.52 -18.05 -1.61
CA TYR A 37 1.89 -18.41 -0.23
C TYR A 37 2.10 -17.20 0.69
N MET A 38 2.50 -16.06 0.14
CA MET A 38 2.60 -14.80 0.90
C MET A 38 1.22 -14.30 1.31
N VAL A 39 0.24 -14.35 0.39
CA VAL A 39 -1.16 -14.04 0.71
C VAL A 39 -1.69 -14.98 1.79
N GLU A 40 -1.53 -16.30 1.63
CA GLU A 40 -1.98 -17.29 2.62
C GLU A 40 -1.32 -17.09 3.99
N ALA A 41 -0.09 -16.58 4.03
CA ALA A 41 0.64 -16.28 5.27
C ALA A 41 0.26 -14.94 5.92
N GLY A 42 -0.59 -14.12 5.29
CA GLY A 42 -1.00 -12.81 5.80
C GLY A 42 0.01 -11.68 5.58
N VAL A 43 0.87 -11.81 4.56
CA VAL A 43 1.83 -10.74 4.19
C VAL A 43 1.14 -9.43 3.81
N PRO A 44 0.03 -9.38 3.05
CA PRO A 44 -0.55 -8.08 2.68
C PRO A 44 -1.05 -7.31 3.90
N LYS A 45 -1.72 -7.96 4.85
CA LYS A 45 -2.04 -7.37 6.17
C LYS A 45 -0.81 -6.87 6.92
N ALA A 46 0.29 -7.63 6.93
CA ALA A 46 1.53 -7.21 7.58
C ALA A 46 2.15 -5.97 6.93
N MET A 47 2.14 -5.88 5.58
CA MET A 47 2.63 -4.71 4.85
C MET A 47 1.77 -3.47 5.10
N LEU A 48 0.44 -3.61 5.11
CA LEU A 48 -0.46 -2.50 5.45
C LEU A 48 -0.21 -1.98 6.88
N SER A 49 -0.04 -2.89 7.84
CA SER A 49 0.31 -2.51 9.21
C SER A 49 1.67 -1.81 9.29
N PHE A 50 2.66 -2.26 8.50
CA PHE A 50 3.98 -1.64 8.43
C PHE A 50 3.88 -0.19 7.90
N ILE A 51 3.15 0.03 6.80
CA ILE A 51 2.94 1.36 6.21
C ILE A 51 2.26 2.31 7.22
N VAL A 52 1.27 1.83 7.95
CA VAL A 52 0.60 2.62 9.01
C VAL A 52 1.57 2.98 10.14
N ASN A 53 2.47 2.08 10.53
CA ASN A 53 3.47 2.38 11.55
C ASN A 53 4.50 3.40 11.05
N CYS A 54 4.98 3.26 9.81
CA CYS A 54 5.81 4.26 9.14
C CYS A 54 5.16 5.65 9.14
N PHE A 55 3.86 5.74 8.85
CA PHE A 55 3.12 7.01 8.91
C PHE A 55 3.09 7.62 10.33
N LYS A 56 2.89 6.80 11.37
CA LYS A 56 2.90 7.27 12.76
C LYS A 56 4.27 7.73 13.24
N GLU A 57 5.32 7.10 12.72
CA GLU A 57 6.72 7.38 13.06
C GLU A 57 7.36 8.42 12.11
N ASP A 58 6.62 8.91 11.12
CA ASP A 58 7.11 9.75 10.01
C ASP A 58 8.39 9.19 9.35
N CYS A 59 8.42 7.88 9.15
CA CYS A 59 9.59 7.14 8.69
C CYS A 59 9.38 6.53 7.31
N VAL A 60 10.19 6.94 6.33
CA VAL A 60 10.09 6.45 4.95
C VAL A 60 10.90 5.17 4.67
N SER A 61 11.73 4.75 5.63
CA SER A 61 12.62 3.59 5.47
C SER A 61 11.82 2.29 5.33
N GLY A 62 12.06 1.56 4.24
CA GLY A 62 11.40 0.27 3.96
C GLY A 62 10.05 0.38 3.24
N LEU A 63 9.56 1.60 2.96
CA LEU A 63 8.29 1.79 2.25
C LEU A 63 8.36 1.35 0.79
N GLU A 64 9.52 1.50 0.13
CA GLU A 64 9.68 1.10 -1.28
C GLU A 64 9.47 -0.41 -1.41
N GLU A 65 10.14 -1.20 -0.56
CA GLU A 65 10.02 -2.66 -0.50
C GLU A 65 8.61 -3.09 -0.10
N ALA A 66 8.02 -2.47 0.92
CA ALA A 66 6.68 -2.82 1.39
C ALA A 66 5.61 -2.59 0.32
N LEU A 67 5.65 -1.45 -0.38
CA LEU A 67 4.70 -1.11 -1.42
C LEU A 67 4.89 -1.93 -2.70
N SER A 68 6.14 -2.22 -3.05
CA SER A 68 6.47 -3.15 -4.16
C SER A 68 5.92 -4.54 -3.89
N ALA A 69 6.21 -5.12 -2.72
CA ALA A 69 5.68 -6.41 -2.33
C ALA A 69 4.14 -6.42 -2.34
N LEU A 70 3.50 -5.39 -1.76
CA LEU A 70 2.05 -5.26 -1.70
C LEU A 70 1.40 -5.17 -3.10
N PHE A 71 2.01 -4.39 -4.00
CA PHE A 71 1.56 -4.27 -5.39
C PHE A 71 1.64 -5.60 -6.15
N LEU A 72 2.71 -6.35 -5.94
CA LEU A 72 2.95 -7.64 -6.61
C LEU A 72 2.01 -8.73 -6.07
N ILE A 73 1.87 -8.87 -4.76
CA ILE A 73 1.00 -9.89 -4.15
C ILE A 73 -0.49 -9.59 -4.30
N ARG A 74 -0.84 -8.30 -4.47
CA ARG A 74 -2.19 -7.73 -4.48
C ARG A 74 -2.90 -7.88 -3.13
N ILE A 75 -3.79 -6.95 -2.81
CA ILE A 75 -4.58 -6.99 -1.58
C ILE A 75 -5.81 -7.88 -1.83
N PRO A 76 -5.98 -8.99 -1.11
CA PRO A 76 -7.19 -9.80 -1.22
C PRO A 76 -8.41 -9.04 -0.70
N SER A 77 -9.59 -9.22 -1.32
CA SER A 77 -10.84 -8.58 -0.90
C SER A 77 -11.16 -8.84 0.59
N ALA A 78 -10.88 -10.04 1.10
CA ALA A 78 -11.08 -10.36 2.50
C ALA A 78 -10.25 -9.46 3.43
N GLU A 79 -8.98 -9.19 3.11
CA GLU A 79 -8.12 -8.35 3.95
C GLU A 79 -8.50 -6.87 3.87
N ALA A 80 -8.93 -6.39 2.71
CA ALA A 80 -9.41 -5.03 2.54
C ALA A 80 -10.78 -4.78 3.22
N LYS A 81 -11.59 -5.84 3.45
CA LYS A 81 -12.86 -5.76 4.22
C LYS A 81 -12.65 -5.82 5.73
N LEU A 82 -11.55 -6.39 6.21
CA LEU A 82 -11.40 -6.79 7.62
C LEU A 82 -11.10 -5.64 8.59
N LEU A 83 -10.97 -4.41 8.13
CA LEU A 83 -10.39 -3.34 8.92
C LEU A 83 -11.17 -2.00 8.90
N PRO A 84 -12.51 -1.92 9.06
CA PRO A 84 -13.22 -0.63 9.04
C PRO A 84 -12.64 0.42 10.00
N LYS A 85 -12.13 0.01 11.17
CA LYS A 85 -11.44 0.91 12.13
C LYS A 85 -10.01 1.30 11.75
N GLN A 86 -9.38 0.53 10.86
CA GLN A 86 -8.01 0.74 10.38
C GLN A 86 -7.99 1.32 8.95
N ASN A 87 -9.08 1.23 8.18
CA ASN A 87 -9.19 1.74 6.82
C ASN A 87 -8.88 3.24 6.78
N ASP A 88 -9.41 4.02 7.72
CA ASP A 88 -9.11 5.46 7.84
C ASP A 88 -7.59 5.70 8.02
N GLN A 89 -6.93 4.89 8.85
CA GLN A 89 -5.48 5.01 9.09
C GLN A 89 -4.66 4.55 7.88
N ILE A 90 -5.10 3.48 7.21
CA ILE A 90 -4.44 2.98 6.00
C ILE A 90 -4.56 4.01 4.88
N ILE A 91 -5.76 4.55 4.64
CA ILE A 91 -5.98 5.60 3.63
C ILE A 91 -5.11 6.82 3.95
N LYS A 92 -5.13 7.31 5.19
CA LYS A 92 -4.27 8.43 5.62
C LYS A 92 -2.79 8.15 5.39
N SER A 93 -2.32 6.95 5.75
CA SER A 93 -0.92 6.56 5.54
C SER A 93 -0.54 6.52 4.06
N LEU A 94 -1.39 5.98 3.19
CA LEU A 94 -1.14 5.93 1.75
C LEU A 94 -1.19 7.34 1.11
N ILE A 95 -2.07 8.22 1.58
CA ILE A 95 -2.09 9.64 1.17
C ILE A 95 -0.82 10.36 1.62
N TRP A 96 -0.33 10.11 2.83
CA TRP A 96 0.96 10.64 3.29
C TRP A 96 2.12 10.18 2.40
N VAL A 97 2.17 8.90 2.01
CA VAL A 97 3.17 8.37 1.06
C VAL A 97 3.21 9.16 -0.25
N LEU A 98 2.06 9.60 -0.78
CA LEU A 98 2.02 10.41 -2.00
C LEU A 98 2.71 11.78 -1.84
N GLY A 99 2.81 12.28 -0.61
CA GLY A 99 3.53 13.50 -0.26
C GLY A 99 5.01 13.31 0.02
N CYS A 100 5.48 12.07 0.21
CA CYS A 100 6.89 11.77 0.47
C CYS A 100 7.75 11.81 -0.81
N GLU A 101 9.06 11.96 -0.58
CA GLU A 101 10.10 11.90 -1.62
C GLU A 101 10.84 10.56 -1.53
N PHE A 102 11.11 9.96 -2.69
CA PHE A 102 11.69 8.63 -2.84
C PHE A 102 12.67 8.62 -4.00
N ASN A 103 13.64 7.72 -3.96
CA ASN A 103 14.55 7.51 -5.10
C ASN A 103 13.77 6.96 -6.31
N THR A 104 12.82 6.06 -6.05
CA THR A 104 11.96 5.45 -7.08
C THR A 104 10.55 6.06 -7.11
N GLN A 105 10.47 7.39 -7.03
CA GLN A 105 9.21 8.15 -6.85
C GLN A 105 8.05 7.68 -7.73
N VAL A 106 8.28 7.50 -9.03
CA VAL A 106 7.24 7.09 -9.98
C VAL A 106 6.65 5.71 -9.62
N MET A 107 7.49 4.75 -9.22
CA MET A 107 7.03 3.41 -8.86
C MET A 107 6.31 3.41 -7.51
N VAL A 108 6.91 4.01 -6.49
CA VAL A 108 6.36 4.04 -5.13
C VAL A 108 4.98 4.70 -5.11
N LYS A 109 4.85 5.87 -5.77
CA LYS A 109 3.55 6.56 -5.86
C LYS A 109 2.54 5.76 -6.69
N SER A 110 2.97 5.08 -7.76
CA SER A 110 2.08 4.17 -8.51
C SER A 110 1.56 3.02 -7.66
N HIS A 111 2.44 2.40 -6.87
CA HIS A 111 2.08 1.30 -5.99
C HIS A 111 1.13 1.75 -4.87
N ALA A 112 1.39 2.91 -4.26
CA ALA A 112 0.53 3.50 -3.24
C ALA A 112 -0.88 3.80 -3.77
N VAL A 113 -0.99 4.40 -4.96
CA VAL A 113 -2.29 4.64 -5.60
C VAL A 113 -3.00 3.32 -5.94
N SER A 114 -2.28 2.30 -6.39
CA SER A 114 -2.87 0.98 -6.64
C SER A 114 -3.40 0.32 -5.37
N ALA A 115 -2.74 0.52 -4.23
CA ALA A 115 -3.22 0.06 -2.94
C ALA A 115 -4.47 0.83 -2.50
N LEU A 116 -4.47 2.17 -2.66
CA LEU A 116 -5.65 3.01 -2.42
C LEU A 116 -6.85 2.55 -3.24
N LYS A 117 -6.66 2.29 -4.54
CA LYS A 117 -7.73 1.77 -5.41
C LYS A 117 -8.36 0.51 -4.80
N SER A 118 -7.54 -0.47 -4.42
CA SER A 118 -8.02 -1.75 -3.91
C SER A 118 -8.81 -1.61 -2.61
N ILE A 119 -8.52 -0.59 -1.80
CA ILE A 119 -9.20 -0.32 -0.52
C ILE A 119 -10.49 0.45 -0.76
N ILE A 120 -10.46 1.49 -1.59
CA ILE A 120 -11.60 2.36 -1.88
C ILE A 120 -12.68 1.61 -2.65
N GLU A 121 -12.31 0.76 -3.62
CA GLU A 121 -13.22 -0.05 -4.44
C GLU A 121 -14.19 -0.91 -3.60
N ILE A 122 -13.80 -1.28 -2.37
CA ILE A 122 -14.62 -2.10 -1.47
C ILE A 122 -14.96 -1.42 -0.14
N ALA A 123 -14.66 -0.13 -0.02
CA ALA A 123 -14.97 0.64 1.18
C ALA A 123 -16.49 0.84 1.31
N SER A 124 -17.00 0.76 2.53
CA SER A 124 -18.40 1.10 2.82
C SER A 124 -18.63 2.61 2.70
N SER A 125 -19.87 3.03 2.43
CA SER A 125 -20.25 4.46 2.40
C SER A 125 -19.78 5.23 3.63
N VAL A 126 -19.87 4.65 4.83
CA VAL A 126 -19.41 5.28 6.09
C VAL A 126 -17.91 5.66 6.07
N VAL A 127 -17.07 4.89 5.38
CA VAL A 127 -15.63 5.19 5.23
C VAL A 127 -15.44 6.28 4.16
N LEU A 128 -16.19 6.20 3.05
CA LEU A 128 -16.11 7.17 1.96
C LEU A 128 -16.57 8.57 2.40
N GLU A 129 -17.64 8.65 3.20
CA GLU A 129 -18.16 9.90 3.78
C GLU A 129 -17.16 10.59 4.74
N ARG A 130 -16.15 9.85 5.23
CA ARG A 130 -15.11 10.35 6.14
C ARG A 130 -13.82 10.74 5.43
N LEU A 131 -13.75 10.61 4.11
CA LEU A 131 -12.58 11.02 3.34
C LEU A 131 -12.36 12.53 3.50
N GLU A 132 -11.16 12.90 3.95
CA GLU A 132 -10.80 14.30 4.19
C GLU A 132 -10.49 15.01 2.86
N PRO A 133 -10.68 16.34 2.75
CA PRO A 133 -10.35 17.10 1.54
C PRO A 133 -8.92 16.85 1.01
N LYS A 134 -7.96 16.68 1.94
CA LYS A 134 -6.57 16.34 1.63
C LYS A 134 -6.41 15.06 0.79
N PHE A 135 -7.30 14.09 0.96
CA PHE A 135 -7.33 12.89 0.11
C PHE A 135 -7.50 13.29 -1.36
N PHE A 136 -8.53 14.08 -1.67
CA PHE A 136 -8.83 14.52 -3.03
C PHE A 136 -7.74 15.41 -3.60
N GLU A 137 -7.23 16.36 -2.81
CA GLU A 137 -6.13 17.24 -3.21
C GLU A 137 -4.89 16.44 -3.64
N MET A 138 -4.52 15.42 -2.86
CA MET A 138 -3.35 14.59 -3.16
C MET A 138 -3.56 13.72 -4.41
N ILE A 139 -4.73 13.12 -4.59
CA ILE A 139 -5.02 12.31 -5.79
C ILE A 139 -5.08 13.18 -7.05
N VAL A 140 -5.74 14.34 -6.98
CA VAL A 140 -5.76 15.31 -8.09
C VAL A 140 -4.36 15.86 -8.36
N GLY A 141 -3.55 16.09 -7.32
CA GLY A 141 -2.15 16.49 -7.46
C GLY A 141 -1.31 15.48 -8.25
N VAL A 142 -1.48 14.19 -7.96
CA VAL A 142 -0.85 13.10 -8.72
C VAL A 142 -1.30 13.11 -10.18
N LEU A 143 -2.60 13.30 -10.45
CA LEU A 143 -3.13 13.39 -11.81
C LEU A 143 -2.66 14.64 -12.56
N LYS A 144 -2.47 15.78 -11.89
CA LYS A 144 -1.91 16.97 -12.55
C LYS A 144 -0.44 16.80 -12.94
N GLN A 145 0.25 15.83 -12.33
CA GLN A 145 1.68 15.54 -12.53
C GLN A 145 1.88 14.21 -13.31
N CYS A 146 0.89 13.83 -14.13
CA CYS A 146 0.69 12.51 -14.76
C CYS A 146 1.95 11.83 -15.35
N THR A 147 2.92 12.56 -15.89
CA THR A 147 4.07 11.96 -16.60
C THR A 147 5.39 11.99 -15.82
N THR A 148 5.48 12.77 -14.74
CA THR A 148 6.74 12.91 -13.98
C THR A 148 6.73 12.16 -12.65
N ARG A 149 5.54 11.76 -12.15
CA ARG A 149 5.42 11.20 -10.79
C ARG A 149 4.65 9.90 -10.67
N ILE A 150 4.04 9.39 -11.74
CA ILE A 150 3.29 8.13 -11.69
C ILE A 150 3.28 7.43 -13.07
N THR A 151 3.09 6.11 -13.09
CA THR A 151 2.95 5.32 -14.33
C THR A 151 1.54 5.44 -14.91
N GLN A 152 1.34 5.09 -16.18
CA GLN A 152 0.01 5.04 -16.80
C GLN A 152 -0.98 4.17 -16.01
N ARG A 153 -0.51 3.03 -15.47
CA ARG A 153 -1.33 2.17 -14.61
C ARG A 153 -1.71 2.86 -13.31
N GLY A 154 -0.81 3.66 -12.76
CA GLY A 154 -1.09 4.48 -11.58
C GLY A 154 -2.06 5.63 -11.89
N ILE A 155 -1.99 6.28 -13.05
CA ILE A 155 -3.00 7.26 -13.51
C ILE A 155 -4.38 6.61 -13.53
N ASN A 156 -4.51 5.46 -14.21
CA ASN A 156 -5.78 4.73 -14.27
C ASN A 156 -6.28 4.38 -12.85
N SER A 157 -5.37 3.99 -11.96
CA SER A 157 -5.73 3.69 -10.57
C SER A 157 -6.22 4.92 -9.81
N ALA A 158 -5.59 6.09 -9.99
CA ALA A 158 -6.02 7.34 -9.38
C ALA A 158 -7.39 7.79 -9.89
N LEU A 159 -7.68 7.62 -11.18
CA LEU A 159 -9.00 7.89 -11.74
C LEU A 159 -10.08 7.00 -11.12
N HIS A 160 -9.81 5.70 -10.98
CA HIS A 160 -10.72 4.78 -10.29
C HIS A 160 -10.92 5.15 -8.82
N VAL A 161 -9.86 5.54 -8.11
CA VAL A 161 -9.96 6.01 -6.73
C VAL A 161 -10.95 7.17 -6.62
N LEU A 162 -10.94 8.14 -7.54
CA LEU A 162 -11.88 9.26 -7.52
C LEU A 162 -13.32 8.84 -7.87
N LEU A 163 -13.49 7.93 -8.85
CA LEU A 163 -14.81 7.41 -9.23
C LEU A 163 -15.47 6.65 -8.07
N ASP A 164 -14.70 5.77 -7.41
CA ASP A 164 -15.22 4.92 -6.34
C ASP A 164 -15.40 5.71 -5.03
N ALA A 165 -14.63 6.79 -4.82
CA ALA A 165 -14.78 7.67 -3.65
C ALA A 165 -15.98 8.63 -3.74
N CYS A 166 -16.46 8.90 -4.96
CA CYS A 166 -17.60 9.78 -5.25
C CYS A 166 -18.61 9.06 -6.17
N PRO A 167 -19.28 7.99 -5.68
CA PRO A 167 -20.20 7.19 -6.48
C PRO A 167 -21.49 7.93 -6.89
#